data_AF-A0A9D8H2Q6-F1
#
_entry.id   AF-A0A9D8H2Q6-F1
#
_cell.length_a   1.000
_cell.length_b   1.000
_cell.length_c   1.000
_cell.angle_alpha   90.00
_cell.angle_beta   90.00
_cell.angle_gamma   90.00
#
_symmetry.space_group_name_H-M   'P 1'
#
loop_
_entity.id
_entity.type
_entity.pdbx_description
1 polymer ?
#
loop_
_entity_poly.entity_id
_entity_poly.type
_entity_poly.pdbx_seq_one_letter_code
_entity_poly.pdbx_strand_id
1 'polypeptide(L)' 'MNRRIELGLEGGGVLLLTVEDDSVAALRGALGGAGFHEVASEEGDNAIDLGKVTYMRVLPGDANGRIGFGGA' A
#
# COMPACT_ATOMS: atom_id res chain seq x y z
N MET A 1 -6.36 -11.63 -7.03
CA MET A 1 -4.93 -11.51 -7.42
C MET A 1 -4.27 -10.59 -6.39
N ASN A 2 -2.94 -10.64 -6.26
CA ASN A 2 -2.23 -9.77 -5.32
C ASN A 2 -1.82 -8.48 -6.04
N ARG A 3 -1.94 -7.35 -5.34
CA ARG A 3 -1.68 -6.00 -5.81
C ARG A 3 -0.68 -5.35 -4.89
N ARG A 4 0.32 -4.71 -5.49
CA ARG A 4 1.21 -3.85 -4.72
C ARG A 4 0.58 -2.47 -4.58
N ILE A 5 0.49 -1.99 -3.35
CA ILE A 5 -0.03 -0.67 -3.02
C ILE A 5 1.04 0.15 -2.30
N GLU A 6 0.94 1.46 -2.47
CA GLU A 6 1.75 2.45 -1.80
C GLU A 6 0.85 3.40 -1.03
N LEU A 7 1.13 3.60 0.25
CA LEU A 7 0.45 4.55 1.11
C LEU A 7 1.44 5.64 1.52
N GLY A 8 1.11 6.88 1.18
CA GLY A 8 1.83 8.04 1.70
C GLY A 8 1.31 8.42 3.07
N LEU A 9 2.21 8.62 4.02
CA LEU A 9 1.88 8.99 5.39
C LEU A 9 2.21 10.45 5.66
N GLU A 10 1.44 11.06 6.56
CA GLU A 10 1.76 12.37 7.14
C GLU A 10 3.19 12.32 7.72
N GLY A 11 3.99 13.35 7.43
CA GLY A 11 5.42 13.38 7.78
C GLY A 11 6.35 12.77 6.73
N GLY A 12 5.83 12.34 5.58
CA GLY A 12 6.62 11.96 4.39
C GLY A 12 7.05 10.48 4.35
N GLY A 13 6.55 9.65 5.27
CA GLY A 13 6.75 8.21 5.22
C GLY A 13 5.97 7.56 4.08
N VAL A 14 6.47 6.42 3.59
CA VAL A 14 5.79 5.62 2.57
C VAL A 14 5.74 4.17 3.05
N LEU A 15 4.55 3.57 3.01
CA LEU A 15 4.32 2.16 3.29
C LEU A 15 3.98 1.43 1.99
N LEU A 16 4.77 0.42 1.64
CA LEU A 16 4.56 -0.44 0.48
C LEU A 16 4.06 -1.79 0.97
N LEU A 17 2.90 -2.22 0.49
CA LEU A 17 2.28 -3.50 0.86
C LEU A 17 1.88 -4.29 -0.37
N THR A 18 1.92 -5.61 -0.26
CA THR A 18 1.38 -6.52 -1.25
C THR A 18 0.13 -7.18 -0.68
N VAL A 19 -1.04 -6.82 -1.21
CA VAL A 19 -2.35 -7.17 -0.64
C VAL A 19 -3.25 -7.85 -1.66
N GLU A 20 -4.26 -8.58 -1.22
CA GLU A 20 -5.28 -9.12 -2.13
C GLU A 20 -6.15 -7.99 -2.73
N ASP A 21 -6.74 -8.24 -3.91
CA ASP A 21 -7.64 -7.29 -4.58
C ASP A 21 -8.79 -6.81 -3.67
N ASP A 22 -9.34 -7.70 -2.84
CA ASP A 22 -10.43 -7.39 -1.90
C ASP A 22 -9.97 -6.40 -0.82
N SER A 23 -8.74 -6.54 -0.33
CA SER A 23 -8.13 -5.60 0.61
C SER A 23 -7.91 -4.22 -0.02
N VAL A 24 -7.60 -4.14 -1.32
CA VAL A 24 -7.52 -2.84 -2.03
C VAL A 24 -8.88 -2.16 -2.06
N ALA A 25 -9.95 -2.90 -2.37
CA ALA A 25 -11.30 -2.36 -2.40
C ALA A 25 -11.77 -1.90 -1.01
N ALA A 26 -11.54 -2.71 0.01
CA ALA A 26 -11.86 -2.40 1.40
C ALA A 26 -11.12 -1.15 1.88
N LEU A 27 -9.79 -1.09 1.67
CA LEU A 27 -8.98 0.06 2.05
C LEU A 27 -9.43 1.32 1.32
N ARG A 28 -9.70 1.23 0.00
CA ARG A 28 -10.23 2.35 -0.79
C ARG A 28 -11.54 2.90 -0.23
N GLY A 29 -12.43 2.03 0.26
CA GLY A 29 -13.69 2.43 0.89
C GLY A 29 -13.52 3.05 2.28
N ALA A 30 -12.46 2.68 3.00
CA ALA A 30 -12.15 3.20 4.32
C ALA A 30 -11.36 4.53 4.29
N LEU A 31 -10.67 4.83 3.19
CA LEU A 31 -9.90 6.07 3.02
C LEU A 31 -10.77 7.32 3.25
N GLY A 32 -10.18 8.34 3.88
CA GLY A 32 -10.88 9.54 4.32
C GLY A 32 -11.60 9.38 5.66
N GLY A 33 -11.65 8.16 6.21
CA GLY A 33 -12.01 7.91 7.61
C GLY A 33 -10.89 8.26 8.59
N ALA A 34 -11.12 7.94 9.86
CA ALA A 34 -10.15 8.10 10.94
C ALA A 34 -10.05 6.82 11.77
N GLY A 35 -8.91 6.61 12.41
CA GLY A 35 -8.65 5.44 13.25
C GLY A 35 -7.88 4.34 12.55
N PHE A 36 -7.59 3.28 13.31
CA PHE A 36 -6.80 2.15 12.85
C PHE A 36 -7.63 1.20 11.99
N HIS A 37 -7.04 0.77 10.88
CA HIS A 37 -7.57 -0.25 10.00
C HIS A 37 -6.56 -1.37 9.85
N GLU A 38 -6.98 -2.61 10.07
CA GLU A 38 -6.13 -3.78 9.89
C GLU A 38 -6.11 -4.19 8.42
N VAL A 39 -4.90 -4.38 7.89
CA VAL A 39 -4.67 -4.80 6.51
C VAL A 39 -3.72 -5.98 6.52
N ALA A 40 -4.24 -7.15 6.12
CA ALA A 40 -3.43 -8.32 5.86
C ALA A 40 -2.65 -8.11 4.54
N SER A 41 -1.34 -8.35 4.58
CA SER A 41 -0.45 -8.27 3.43
C SER A 41 0.58 -9.40 3.47
N GLU A 42 1.31 -9.61 2.38
CA GLU A 42 2.42 -10.58 2.33
C GLU A 42 3.54 -10.24 3.31
N GLU A 43 3.68 -8.97 3.67
CA GLU A 43 4.65 -8.47 4.64
C GLU A 43 4.17 -8.66 6.10
N GLY A 44 2.92 -9.06 6.31
CA GLY A 44 2.31 -9.32 7.62
C GLY A 44 0.99 -8.56 7.83
N ASP A 45 0.45 -8.64 9.04
CA ASP A 45 -0.73 -7.87 9.43
C ASP A 45 -0.32 -6.45 9.84
N ASN A 46 -0.92 -5.44 9.18
CA ASN A 46 -0.59 -4.03 9.37
C ASN A 46 -1.77 -3.29 9.98
N ALA A 47 -1.59 -2.69 11.16
CA ALA A 47 -2.54 -1.73 11.71
C ALA A 47 -2.18 -0.31 11.23
N ILE A 48 -3.00 0.25 10.35
CA ILE A 48 -2.74 1.52 9.67
C ILE A 48 -3.68 2.60 10.20
N ASP A 49 -3.14 3.70 10.74
CA ASP A 49 -3.96 4.87 11.08
C ASP A 49 -4.35 5.63 9.81
N LEU A 50 -5.61 5.49 9.40
CA LEU A 50 -6.14 6.12 8.18
C LEU A 50 -6.19 7.65 8.29
N GLY A 51 -6.22 8.20 9.52
CA GLY A 51 -6.12 9.64 9.75
C GLY A 51 -4.74 10.22 9.42
N LYS A 52 -3.74 9.35 9.22
CA LYS A 52 -2.37 9.71 8.82
C LYS A 52 -2.05 9.36 7.37
N VAL A 53 -2.99 8.78 6.62
CA VAL A 53 -2.80 8.46 5.20
C VAL A 53 -3.14 9.69 4.35
N THR A 54 -2.16 10.14 3.55
CA THR A 54 -2.28 11.29 2.65
C THR A 54 -2.66 10.89 1.22
N TYR A 55 -2.21 9.71 0.78
CA TYR A 55 -2.60 9.14 -0.51
C TYR A 55 -2.47 7.62 -0.51
N MET A 56 -3.17 7.00 -1.46
CA MET A 56 -2.97 5.60 -1.84
C MET A 56 -2.76 5.50 -3.34
N ARG A 57 -1.75 4.72 -3.76
CA ARG A 57 -1.50 4.38 -5.16
C ARG A 57 -1.44 2.87 -5.33
N VAL A 58 -2.27 2.33 -6.22
CA VAL A 58 -2.14 0.94 -6.66
C VAL A 58 -1.07 0.90 -7.74
N LEU A 59 0.03 0.22 -7.46
CA LEU A 59 1.11 0.07 -8.43
C LEU A 59 0.68 -0.92 -9.53
N PRO A 60 1.20 -0.76 -10.76
CA PRO A 60 1.06 -1.79 -11.78
C PRO A 60 1.61 -3.12 -11.24
N GLY A 61 0.87 -4.21 -11.40
CA GLY A 61 1.42 -5.55 -11.15
C GLY A 61 2.61 -5.78 -12.08
N ASP A 62 3.59 -6.60 -11.67
CA ASP A 62 4.89 -6.81 -12.34
C ASP A 62 4.80 -6.82 -13.88
N ALA A 63 4.92 -5.62 -14.45
CA ALA A 63 5.14 -5.36 -15.85
C ALA A 63 6.20 -4.26 -15.88
N ASN A 64 7.46 -4.71 -15.87
CA ASN A 64 8.65 -3.93 -16.24
C ASN A 64 9.06 -2.81 -15.30
N GLY A 65 9.37 -3.14 -14.04
CA GLY A 65 9.94 -2.22 -13.07
C GLY A 65 11.17 -2.73 -12.30
N ARG A 66 11.87 -3.77 -12.78
CA ARG A 66 13.20 -4.11 -12.23
C ARG A 66 14.17 -2.98 -12.58
N ILE A 67 14.43 -2.05 -11.66
CA ILE A 67 15.64 -1.24 -11.71
C ILE A 67 16.80 -2.17 -11.32
N GLY A 68 17.47 -2.75 -12.32
CA GLY A 68 18.76 -3.39 -12.13
C GLY A 68 19.86 -2.35 -12.28
N PHE A 69 20.65 -2.12 -11.24
CA PHE A 69 21.93 -1.45 -11.40
C PHE A 69 22.93 -2.44 -12.01
N GLY A 70 22.90 -2.57 -13.34
CA GLY A 70 23.98 -3.19 -14.11
C GLY A 70 25.11 -2.17 -14.27
N GLY A 71 25.98 -2.07 -13.27
CA GLY A 71 27.24 -1.35 -13.36
C GLY A 71 28.36 -2.30 -13.76
N ALA A 72 28.90 -2.07 -14.97
CA ALA A 72 30.20 -2.46 -15.55
C ALA A 72 30.81 -3.84 -15.19
#